data_AF-A0A7C4SC12-F1
#
_entry.id   AF-A0A7C4SC12-F1
#
_cell.length_a   1.000
_cell.length_b   1.000
_cell.length_c   1.000
_cell.angle_alpha   90.00
_cell.angle_beta   90.00
_cell.angle_gamma   90.00
#
_symmetry.space_group_name_H-M   'P 1'
#
loop_
_entity.id
_entity.type
_entity.pdbx_description
1 polymer ?
#
loop_
_entity_poly.entity_id
_entity_poly.type
_entity_poly.pdbx_seq_one_letter_code
_entity_poly.pdbx_strand_id
1 'polypeptide(L)'
;MEEETSVVRKRRHLSPEEKFQIFVEAIRAKENGAVGEVLRRWGIHSSDLVRIKRTVEESAIEAFRERKSRKPKAEVDQALQREKERLEATILEQAAELALLKKKERWG
;
A
#
# COMPACT_ATOMS: atom_id res chain seq x y z
N MET A 1 31.45 33.79 -21.15
CA MET A 1 31.33 32.57 -20.33
C MET A 1 30.14 32.85 -19.42
N GLU A 2 28.94 32.56 -19.89
CA GLU A 2 27.70 32.90 -19.19
C GLU A 2 27.44 31.80 -18.16
N GLU A 3 27.47 32.17 -16.88
CA GLU A 3 27.12 31.29 -15.78
C GLU A 3 25.61 30.99 -15.81
N GLU A 4 25.26 29.84 -16.36
CA GLU A 4 23.91 29.28 -16.26
C GLU A 4 23.70 28.81 -14.81
N THR A 5 23.18 29.71 -13.98
CA THR A 5 22.82 29.42 -12.60
C THR A 5 21.67 28.42 -12.57
N SER A 6 22.00 27.15 -12.36
CA SER A 6 21.01 26.11 -12.09
C SER A 6 20.36 26.40 -10.73
N VAL A 7 19.24 27.13 -10.74
CA VAL A 7 18.41 27.34 -9.57
C VAL A 7 17.87 25.99 -9.14
N VAL A 8 18.51 25.37 -8.16
CA VAL A 8 18.06 24.10 -7.57
C VAL A 8 16.72 24.36 -6.90
N ARG A 9 15.64 24.07 -7.63
CA ARG A 9 14.27 24.24 -7.15
C ARG A 9 14.09 23.39 -5.89
N LYS A 10 13.70 24.05 -4.80
CA LYS A 10 13.37 23.37 -3.53
C LYS A 10 12.33 22.29 -3.82
N ARG A 11 12.62 21.03 -3.46
CA ARG A 11 11.71 19.90 -3.65
C ARG A 11 10.36 20.22 -2.98
N ARG A 12 9.32 20.45 -3.78
CA ARG A 12 7.95 20.57 -3.28
C ARG A 12 7.47 19.17 -2.89
N HIS A 13 6.90 19.06 -1.70
CA HIS A 13 6.15 17.87 -1.31
C HIS A 13 4.80 17.92 -2.01
N LEU A 14 4.60 17.01 -2.97
CA LEU A 14 3.33 16.85 -3.67
C LEU A 14 2.39 16.00 -2.81
N SER A 15 1.20 16.53 -2.56
CA SER A 15 0.07 15.79 -2.00
C SER A 15 -0.34 14.61 -2.91
N PRO A 16 -1.03 13.59 -2.36
CA PRO A 16 -1.60 12.52 -3.17
C PRO A 16 -2.49 13.03 -4.31
N GLU A 17 -3.32 14.05 -4.04
CA GLU A 17 -4.24 14.66 -4.99
C GLU A 17 -3.48 15.37 -6.13
N GLU A 18 -2.42 16.12 -5.80
CA GLU A 18 -1.56 16.75 -6.81
C GLU A 18 -0.88 15.71 -7.71
N LYS A 19 -0.40 14.59 -7.15
CA LYS A 19 0.20 13.50 -7.95
C LYS A 19 -0.82 12.89 -8.92
N PHE A 20 -2.06 12.68 -8.47
CA PHE A 20 -3.12 12.17 -9.34
C PHE A 20 -3.50 13.19 -10.43
N GLN A 21 -3.57 14.48 -10.09
CA GLN A 21 -3.82 15.55 -11.05
C GLN A 21 -2.72 15.63 -12.13
N ILE A 22 -1.44 15.54 -11.73
CA ILE A 22 -0.30 15.47 -12.64
C ILE A 22 -0.45 14.30 -13.62
N PHE A 23 -0.87 13.13 -13.13
CA PHE A 23 -1.10 11.95 -13.97
C PHE A 23 -2.19 12.22 -15.03
N VAL A 24 -3.34 12.77 -14.63
CA VAL A 24 -4.45 13.09 -15.54
C VAL A 24 -4.04 14.12 -16.59
N GLU A 25 -3.37 15.20 -16.18
CA GLU A 25 -2.86 16.21 -17.11
C GLU A 25 -1.84 15.64 -18.08
N ALA A 26 -0.92 14.80 -17.61
CA ALA A 26 0.10 14.17 -18.43
C ALA A 26 -0.50 13.18 -19.45
N ILE A 27 -1.59 12.49 -19.12
CA ILE A 27 -2.30 11.63 -20.09
C ILE A 27 -2.93 12.48 -21.19
N ARG A 28 -3.68 13.53 -20.82
CA ARG A 28 -4.30 14.44 -21.80
C ARG A 28 -3.26 15.11 -22.69
N ALA A 29 -2.14 15.53 -22.10
CA ALA A 29 -1.05 16.16 -22.83
C ALA A 29 -0.28 15.19 -23.74
N LYS A 30 -0.35 13.88 -23.49
CA LYS A 30 0.32 12.86 -24.32
C LYS A 30 -0.21 12.84 -25.75
N GLU A 31 -1.52 13.05 -25.92
CA GLU A 31 -2.18 13.06 -27.24
C GLU A 31 -1.66 14.18 -28.14
N ASN A 32 -1.31 15.33 -27.55
CA ASN A 32 -0.85 16.51 -28.26
C ASN A 32 0.67 16.75 -28.14
N GLY A 33 1.43 15.79 -27.60
CA GLY A 33 2.89 15.93 -27.40
C GLY A 33 3.31 16.95 -26.33
N ALA A 34 2.37 17.53 -25.59
CA ALA A 34 2.60 18.65 -24.65
C ALA A 34 3.03 18.23 -23.24
N VAL A 35 3.50 16.98 -23.04
CA VAL A 35 3.86 16.46 -21.70
C VAL A 35 4.96 17.31 -21.04
N GLY A 36 5.89 17.86 -21.83
CA GLY A 36 6.95 18.73 -21.31
C GLY A 36 6.43 20.01 -20.65
N GLU A 37 5.29 20.54 -21.08
CA GLU A 37 4.65 21.71 -20.46
C GLU A 37 4.08 21.38 -19.09
N VAL A 38 3.48 20.19 -18.95
CA VAL A 38 2.97 19.69 -17.67
C VAL A 38 4.11 19.55 -16.67
N LEU A 39 5.24 18.97 -17.09
CA LEU A 39 6.44 18.84 -16.24
C LEU A 39 6.96 20.20 -15.76
N ARG A 40 7.04 21.20 -16.66
CA ARG A 40 7.49 22.56 -16.32
C ARG A 40 6.55 23.28 -15.36
N ARG A 41 5.24 23.17 -15.59
CA ARG A 41 4.18 23.78 -14.77
C ARG A 41 4.20 23.26 -13.34
N TRP A 42 4.29 21.94 -13.18
CA TRP A 42 4.36 21.29 -11.88
C TRP A 42 5.77 21.30 -11.26
N GLY A 43 6.79 21.62 -12.06
CA GLY A 43 8.18 21.68 -11.62
C GLY A 43 8.77 20.31 -11.28
N ILE A 44 8.38 19.27 -12.02
CA ILE A 44 8.80 17.88 -11.81
C ILE A 44 9.63 17.36 -12.98
N HIS A 45 10.41 16.31 -12.75
CA HIS A 45 11.16 15.65 -13.81
C HIS A 45 10.35 14.51 -14.44
N SER A 46 10.78 14.06 -15.62
CA SER A 46 10.20 12.89 -16.30
C SER A 46 10.25 11.63 -15.42
N SER A 47 11.30 11.46 -14.62
CA SER A 47 11.44 10.36 -13.67
C SER A 47 10.37 10.37 -12.57
N ASP A 48 9.95 11.55 -12.10
CA ASP A 48 8.87 11.69 -11.13
C ASP A 48 7.53 11.33 -11.77
N LEU A 49 7.28 11.77 -13.01
CA LEU A 49 6.10 11.38 -13.76
C LEU A 49 6.03 9.86 -13.98
N VAL A 50 7.16 9.19 -14.26
CA VAL A 50 7.22 7.73 -14.37
C VAL A 50 6.86 7.06 -13.04
N ARG A 51 7.38 7.56 -11.90
CA ARG A 51 7.02 7.04 -10.58
C ARG A 51 5.53 7.21 -10.29
N ILE A 52 4.98 8.39 -10.56
CA ILE A 52 3.55 8.69 -10.36
C ILE A 52 2.68 7.74 -11.19
N LYS A 53 2.99 7.55 -12.49
CA LYS A 53 2.27 6.62 -13.36
C LYS A 53 2.25 5.20 -12.80
N ARG A 54 3.42 4.69 -12.42
CA ARG A 54 3.54 3.36 -11.82
C ARG A 54 2.69 3.23 -10.56
N THR A 55 2.78 4.20 -9.64
CA THR A 55 1.99 4.16 -8.40
C THR A 55 0.48 4.15 -8.68
N VAL A 56 0.01 4.97 -9.63
CA VAL A 56 -1.41 5.00 -10.01
C VAL A 56 -1.85 3.68 -10.62
N GLU A 57 -1.05 3.09 -11.52
CA GLU A 57 -1.33 1.79 -12.15
C GLU A 57 -1.38 0.66 -11.11
N GLU A 58 -0.37 0.56 -10.23
CA GLU A 58 -0.31 -0.43 -9.16
C GLU A 58 -1.50 -0.32 -8.21
N SER A 59 -1.80 0.91 -7.76
CA SER A 59 -2.90 1.18 -6.84
C SER A 59 -4.26 0.86 -7.47
N ALA A 60 -4.45 1.19 -8.75
CA ALA A 60 -5.68 0.86 -9.48
C ALA A 60 -5.84 -0.66 -9.63
N ILE A 61 -4.78 -1.38 -10.02
CA ILE A 61 -4.78 -2.84 -10.14
C ILE A 61 -5.09 -3.49 -8.80
N GLU A 62 -4.46 -3.02 -7.72
CA GLU A 62 -4.70 -3.52 -6.36
C GLU A 62 -6.15 -3.29 -5.92
N ALA A 63 -6.67 -2.07 -6.11
CA ALA A 63 -8.06 -1.74 -5.78
C ALA A 63 -9.07 -2.59 -6.59
N PHE A 64 -8.77 -2.92 -7.84
CA PHE A 64 -9.60 -3.80 -8.66
C PHE A 64 -9.46 -5.28 -8.29
N ARG A 65 -8.31 -5.71 -7.77
CA ARG A 65 -8.13 -7.07 -7.22
C ARG A 65 -8.95 -7.29 -5.95
N GLU A 66 -8.94 -6.33 -5.03
CA GLU A 66 -9.63 -6.46 -3.74
C GLU A 66 -11.17 -6.59 -3.89
N ARG A 67 -11.74 -6.00 -4.95
CA ARG A 67 -13.18 -6.08 -5.26
C ARG A 67 -13.68 -7.47 -5.70
N LYS A 68 -12.82 -8.48 -5.89
CA LYS A 68 -13.26 -9.83 -6.28
C LYS A 68 -13.97 -10.59 -5.15
N SER A 69 -13.79 -10.18 -3.88
CA SER A 69 -14.47 -10.81 -2.75
C SER A 69 -15.61 -9.91 -2.25
N ARG A 70 -16.84 -10.17 -2.70
CA ARG A 70 -18.08 -9.58 -2.11
C ARG A 70 -18.39 -10.17 -0.73
N LYS A 71 -17.38 -10.50 0.09
CA LYS A 71 -17.58 -10.79 1.51
C LYS A 71 -17.13 -9.56 2.28
N PRO A 72 -17.97 -8.98 3.15
CA PRO A 72 -17.54 -7.87 3.98
C PRO A 72 -16.35 -8.34 4.82
N LYS A 73 -15.18 -7.76 4.55
CA LYS A 73 -13.89 -8.09 5.20
C LYS A 73 -14.05 -8.11 6.74
N ALA A 74 -14.86 -7.20 7.26
CA ALA A 74 -15.21 -7.10 8.67
C ALA A 74 -15.85 -8.37 9.28
N GLU A 75 -16.75 -9.07 8.58
CA GLU A 75 -17.36 -10.30 9.12
C GLU A 75 -16.39 -11.48 9.09
N VAL A 76 -15.58 -11.56 8.03
CA VAL A 76 -14.56 -12.62 7.91
C VAL A 76 -13.49 -12.44 8.97
N ASP A 77 -13.03 -11.22 9.20
CA ASP A 77 -12.02 -10.91 10.21
C ASP A 77 -12.54 -11.18 11.64
N GLN A 78 -13.79 -10.84 11.93
CA GLN A 78 -14.42 -11.15 13.22
C GLN A 78 -14.60 -12.67 13.44
N ALA A 79 -15.04 -13.40 12.42
CA ALA A 79 -15.18 -14.85 12.50
C ALA A 79 -13.83 -15.52 12.71
N LEU A 80 -12.80 -15.05 12.01
CA LEU A 80 -11.44 -15.57 12.12
C LEU A 80 -10.83 -15.26 13.51
N GLN A 81 -11.10 -14.08 14.06
CA GLN A 81 -10.65 -13.70 15.40
C GLN A 81 -11.31 -14.58 16.48
N ARG A 82 -12.62 -14.82 16.39
CA ARG A 82 -13.33 -15.72 17.32
C ARG A 82 -12.81 -17.16 17.24
N GLU A 83 -12.55 -17.63 16.02
CA GLU A 83 -11.99 -18.96 15.81
C GLU A 83 -10.59 -19.08 16.42
N LYS A 84 -9.75 -18.06 16.23
CA LYS A 84 -8.42 -17.98 16.83
C LYS A 84 -8.48 -18.03 18.35
N GLU A 85 -9.32 -17.22 18.98
CA GLU A 85 -9.51 -17.21 20.44
C GLU A 85 -9.97 -18.57 20.96
N ARG A 86 -10.89 -19.24 20.26
CA ARG A 86 -11.34 -20.59 20.62
C ARG A 86 -10.18 -21.60 20.58
N LEU A 87 -9.40 -21.58 19.50
CA LEU A 87 -8.27 -22.50 19.33
C LEU A 87 -7.17 -22.25 20.38
N GLU A 88 -6.88 -20.99 20.69
CA GLU A 88 -5.92 -20.62 21.74
C GLU A 88 -6.35 -21.14 23.12
N ALA A 89 -7.64 -21.03 23.46
CA ALA A 89 -8.19 -21.58 24.70
C ALA A 89 -8.06 -23.10 24.76
N THR A 90 -8.41 -23.81 23.68
CA THR A 90 -8.27 -25.27 23.61
C THR A 90 -6.81 -25.73 23.74
N ILE A 91 -5.88 -25.03 23.08
CA ILE A 91 -4.44 -25.34 23.19
C ILE A 91 -3.95 -25.15 24.63
N LEU A 92 -4.40 -24.10 25.32
CA LEU A 92 -4.02 -23.85 26.71
C LEU A 92 -4.52 -24.94 27.65
N GLU A 93 -5.78 -25.37 27.49
CA GLU A 93 -6.38 -26.46 28.25
C GLU A 93 -5.60 -27.78 28.05
N GLN A 94 -5.34 -28.15 26.80
CA GLN A 94 -4.55 -29.34 26.45
C GLN A 94 -3.14 -29.27 27.01
N ALA A 95 -2.49 -28.10 26.97
CA ALA A 95 -1.15 -27.91 27.54
C ALA A 95 -1.13 -28.12 29.06
N ALA A 96 -2.17 -27.67 29.77
CA ALA A 96 -2.32 -27.89 31.21
C ALA A 96 -2.51 -29.37 31.55
N GLU A 97 -3.37 -30.08 30.82
CA GLU A 97 -3.56 -31.52 30.99
C GLU A 97 -2.27 -32.31 30.76
N LEU A 98 -1.54 -32.02 29.67
CA LEU A 98 -0.25 -32.63 29.37
C LEU A 98 0.78 -32.36 30.46
N ALA A 99 0.81 -31.17 31.05
CA ALA A 99 1.71 -30.84 32.14
C ALA A 99 1.41 -31.65 33.41
N LEU A 100 0.13 -31.88 33.73
CA LEU A 100 -0.28 -32.71 34.85
C LEU A 100 0.08 -34.19 34.64
N LEU A 101 -0.16 -34.72 33.43
CA LEU A 101 0.21 -36.09 33.08
C LEU A 101 1.73 -36.31 33.19
N LYS A 102 2.53 -35.41 32.61
CA LYS A 102 4.00 -35.48 32.71
C LYS A 102 4.49 -35.39 34.15
N LYS A 103 3.84 -34.58 35.00
CA LYS A 103 4.19 -34.51 36.43
C LYS A 103 3.87 -35.82 37.15
N LYS A 104 2.74 -36.46 36.82
CA LYS A 104 2.33 -37.75 37.39
C LYS A 104 3.29 -38.87 36.98
N GLU A 105 3.66 -38.95 35.70
CA GLU A 105 4.65 -39.92 35.20
C GLU A 105 6.02 -39.76 35.84
N ARG A 106 6.40 -38.53 36.21
CA ARG A 106 7.70 -38.25 36.83
C ARG A 106 7.78 -38.62 38.32
N TRP A 107 6.64 -38.82 39.00
CA TRP A 107 6.56 -39.11 40.44
C TRP A 107 6.06 -40.53 40.76
N GLY A 108 5.67 -41.32 39.74
CA GLY A 108 5.42 -42.76 39.85
C GLY A 108 6.63 -43.56 39.41
#